data_AF-A0A098S6F5-F1
#
_entry.id   AF-A0A098S6F5-F1
#
_cell.length_a   1.000
_cell.length_b   1.000
_cell.length_c   1.000
_cell.angle_alpha   90.00
_cell.angle_beta   90.00
_cell.angle_gamma   90.00
#
_symmetry.space_group_name_H-M   'P 1'
#
loop_
_entity.id
_entity.type
_entity.pdbx_description
1 polymer ?
#
loop_
_entity_poly.entity_id
_entity_poly.type
_entity_poly.pdbx_seq_one_letter_code
_entity_poly.pdbx_strand_id
1 'polypeptide(L)'
;MARHGNENSNLAEHHLYEIRDREFNDVYKYGICGDSLLEDGSSPRALRQVKELNRAVRWLRFFHKVIVRGIAGRVKAKKLESEYIDQHKARFGHVPPGNDAFEE
;
A
#
# COMPACT_ATOMS: atom_id res chain seq x y z
N MET A 1 -0.29 -27.98 -6.79
CA MET A 1 0.65 -27.22 -5.93
C MET A 1 0.35 -25.74 -6.11
N ALA A 2 -0.38 -25.13 -5.18
CA ALA A 2 -0.68 -23.70 -5.25
C ALA A 2 0.62 -22.94 -4.98
N ARG A 3 1.20 -22.34 -6.04
CA ARG A 3 2.37 -21.46 -5.92
C ARG A 3 2.02 -20.34 -4.96
N HIS A 4 2.73 -20.26 -3.84
CA HIS A 4 2.55 -19.26 -2.80
C HIS A 4 2.68 -17.85 -3.43
N GLY A 5 1.67 -17.00 -3.30
CA GLY A 5 1.68 -15.63 -3.85
C GLY A 5 2.77 -14.70 -3.28
N ASN A 6 3.56 -15.21 -2.33
CA ASN A 6 4.70 -14.53 -1.71
C ASN A 6 6.04 -14.76 -2.42
N GLU A 7 6.12 -15.68 -3.37
CA GLU A 7 7.35 -15.85 -4.15
C GLU A 7 7.56 -14.65 -5.06
N ASN A 8 8.81 -14.17 -5.15
CA ASN A 8 9.20 -13.12 -6.10
C ASN A 8 8.98 -13.54 -7.58
N SER A 9 8.69 -14.83 -7.82
CA SER A 9 8.33 -15.43 -9.11
C SER A 9 6.86 -15.20 -9.51
N ASN A 10 6.04 -14.60 -8.64
CA ASN A 10 4.64 -14.33 -8.96
C ASN A 10 4.57 -13.30 -10.10
N LEU A 11 4.13 -13.77 -11.27
CA LEU A 11 3.89 -12.97 -12.48
C LEU A 11 2.48 -12.34 -12.49
N ALA A 12 1.69 -12.52 -11.43
CA ALA A 12 0.41 -11.85 -11.28
C ALA A 12 0.59 -10.34 -11.47
N GLU A 13 -0.44 -9.72 -12.05
CA GLU A 13 -0.50 -8.28 -12.11
C GLU A 13 -0.68 -7.72 -10.70
N HIS A 14 0.15 -6.73 -10.37
CA HIS A 14 0.10 -6.04 -9.09
C HIS A 14 -0.37 -4.60 -9.28
N HIS A 15 -0.84 -4.01 -8.19
CA HIS A 15 -1.12 -2.58 -8.09
C HIS A 15 -0.49 -1.98 -6.84
N LEU A 16 -0.14 -0.70 -6.93
CA LEU A 16 0.37 0.12 -5.84
C LEU A 16 -0.77 0.99 -5.32
N TYR A 17 -0.93 1.02 -4.00
CA TYR A 17 -1.89 1.86 -3.31
C TYR A 17 -1.21 2.70 -2.24
N GLU A 18 -1.87 3.79 -1.87
CA GLU A 18 -1.55 4.61 -0.71
C GLU A 18 -2.72 4.57 0.27
N ILE A 19 -2.41 4.70 1.56
CA ILE A 19 -3.35 5.01 2.64
C ILE A 19 -3.01 6.41 3.12
N ARG A 20 -3.99 7.31 3.08
CA ARG A 20 -3.89 8.68 3.58
C ARG A 20 -4.50 8.79 4.97
N ASP A 21 -3.86 9.61 5.79
CA ASP A 21 -4.32 10.04 7.09
C ASP A 21 -4.90 11.45 6.99
N ARG A 22 -6.20 11.60 7.27
CA ARG A 22 -6.87 12.91 7.23
C ARG A 22 -6.46 13.82 8.39
N GLU A 23 -6.09 13.28 9.54
CA GLU A 23 -5.74 14.07 10.71
C GLU A 23 -4.41 14.80 10.51
N PHE A 24 -3.42 14.10 9.97
CA PHE A 24 -2.11 14.68 9.64
C PHE A 24 -2.01 15.24 8.21
N ASN A 25 -3.08 15.08 7.41
CA ASN A 25 -3.11 15.46 5.99
C ASN A 25 -1.92 14.91 5.19
N ASP A 26 -1.62 13.63 5.40
CA ASP A 26 -0.40 13.01 4.86
C ASP A 26 -0.60 11.53 4.49
N VAL A 27 0.37 10.93 3.80
CA VAL A 27 0.38 9.50 3.50
C VAL A 27 0.80 8.71 4.73
N TYR A 28 -0.11 7.90 5.25
CA TYR A 28 0.20 6.94 6.30
C TYR A 28 1.05 5.79 5.77
N LYS A 29 0.74 5.26 4.58
CA LYS A 29 1.41 4.07 4.04
C LYS A 29 1.31 3.95 2.52
N TYR A 30 2.37 3.48 1.86
CA TYR A 30 2.33 2.85 0.54
C TYR A 30 2.35 1.32 0.65
N GLY A 31 1.61 0.66 -0.24
CA GLY A 31 1.46 -0.79 -0.23
C GLY A 31 1.24 -1.38 -1.61
N ILE A 32 1.72 -2.60 -1.85
CA ILE A 32 1.37 -3.38 -3.06
C ILE A 32 0.39 -4.52 -2.78
N CYS A 33 -0.37 -4.91 -3.78
CA CYS A 33 -1.24 -6.08 -3.76
C CYS A 33 -1.21 -6.78 -5.12
N GLY A 34 -1.30 -8.12 -5.12
CA GLY A 34 -1.34 -8.94 -6.35
C GLY A 34 -2.67 -9.65 -6.56
N ASP A 35 -3.65 -9.37 -5.71
CA ASP A 35 -5.03 -9.79 -5.94
C ASP A 35 -5.66 -8.80 -6.93
N SER A 36 -6.66 -9.25 -7.69
CA SER A 36 -7.39 -8.36 -8.59
C SER A 36 -8.02 -7.17 -7.84
N LEU A 37 -8.10 -6.03 -8.52
CA LEU A 37 -8.88 -4.89 -8.03
C LEU A 37 -10.37 -5.29 -7.89
N LEU A 38 -11.06 -4.66 -6.95
CA LEU A 38 -12.51 -4.77 -6.82
C LEU A 38 -13.21 -4.10 -8.02
N GLU A 39 -14.52 -4.32 -8.18
CA GLU A 39 -15.31 -3.76 -9.29
C GLU A 39 -15.25 -2.22 -9.37
N ASP A 40 -15.07 -1.55 -8.23
CA ASP A 40 -14.91 -0.10 -8.12
C ASP A 40 -13.47 0.39 -8.41
N GLY A 41 -12.55 -0.52 -8.73
CA GLY A 41 -11.14 -0.23 -8.98
C GLY A 41 -10.29 -0.01 -7.73
N SER A 42 -10.81 -0.37 -6.54
CA SER A 42 -10.08 -0.30 -5.28
C SER A 42 -9.28 -1.58 -4.97
N SER A 43 -8.30 -1.44 -4.08
CA SER A 43 -7.46 -2.56 -3.63
C SER A 43 -8.13 -3.29 -2.47
N PRO A 44 -8.39 -4.62 -2.56
CA PRO A 44 -8.97 -5.38 -1.45
C PRO A 44 -8.08 -5.36 -0.20
N ARG A 45 -6.75 -5.38 -0.38
CA ARG A 45 -5.79 -5.27 0.72
C ARG A 45 -5.84 -3.90 1.39
N ALA A 46 -5.92 -2.82 0.62
CA ALA A 46 -5.97 -1.47 1.16
C ALA A 46 -7.28 -1.21 1.92
N LEU A 47 -8.40 -1.69 1.38
CA LEU A 47 -9.71 -1.60 2.03
C LEU A 47 -9.71 -2.28 3.40
N ARG A 48 -9.11 -3.48 3.51
CA ARG A 48 -8.97 -4.19 4.79
C ARG A 48 -8.14 -3.38 5.79
N GLN A 49 -6.97 -2.90 5.39
CA GLN A 49 -6.09 -2.11 6.26
C GLN A 49 -6.76 -0.81 6.73
N VAL A 50 -7.45 -0.09 5.84
CA VAL A 50 -8.19 1.13 6.21
C VAL A 50 -9.30 0.83 7.22
N LYS A 51 -10.04 -0.27 7.06
CA LYS A 51 -11.08 -0.68 8.02
C LYS A 51 -10.50 -0.98 9.40
N GLU A 52 -9.36 -1.68 9.47
CA GLU A 52 -8.66 -1.98 10.72
C GLU A 52 -8.17 -0.71 11.42
N LEU A 53 -7.51 0.19 10.68
CA LEU A 53 -7.02 1.47 11.19
C LEU A 53 -8.16 2.36 11.72
N ASN A 54 -9.24 2.52 10.94
CA ASN A 54 -10.41 3.31 11.36
C ASN A 54 -11.12 2.68 12.56
N ARG A 55 -11.17 1.35 12.66
CA ARG A 55 -11.71 0.66 13.84
C ARG A 55 -10.87 0.94 15.08
N ALA A 56 -9.54 0.95 14.95
CA ALA A 56 -8.62 1.22 16.06
C ALA A 56 -8.81 2.63 16.63
N VAL A 57 -8.98 3.63 15.76
CA VAL A 57 -9.16 5.03 16.20
C VAL A 57 -10.63 5.41 16.47
N ARG A 58 -11.60 4.55 16.12
CA ARG A 58 -13.05 4.71 16.32
C ARG A 58 -13.71 5.85 15.54
N TRP A 59 -13.10 6.32 14.45
CA TRP A 59 -13.68 7.29 13.51
C TRP A 59 -13.04 7.18 12.11
N LEU A 60 -13.65 7.83 11.10
CA LEU A 60 -13.20 7.78 9.70
C LEU A 60 -12.03 8.73 9.43
N ARG A 61 -10.82 8.30 9.79
CA ARG A 61 -9.56 9.05 9.64
C ARG A 61 -8.75 8.64 8.40
N PHE A 62 -8.70 7.34 8.11
CA PHE A 62 -7.86 6.77 7.05
C PHE A 62 -8.67 6.48 5.79
N PHE A 63 -8.06 6.71 4.63
CA PHE A 63 -8.64 6.48 3.30
C PHE A 63 -7.61 5.85 2.37
N HIS A 64 -8.02 5.00 1.43
CA HIS A 64 -7.10 4.39 0.48
C HIS A 64 -7.29 4.93 -0.94
N LYS A 65 -6.23 4.89 -1.74
CA LYS A 65 -6.27 5.16 -3.18
C LYS A 65 -5.29 4.26 -3.92
N VAL A 66 -5.71 3.71 -5.05
CA VAL A 66 -4.81 3.02 -5.98
C VAL A 66 -4.13 4.08 -6.85
N ILE A 67 -2.81 4.07 -6.89
CA ILE A 67 -1.99 5.08 -7.58
C ILE A 67 -1.26 4.54 -8.81
N VAL A 68 -0.97 3.23 -8.85
CA VAL A 68 -0.42 2.55 -10.04
C VAL A 68 -1.11 1.21 -10.21
N ARG A 69 -1.46 0.85 -11.45
CA ARG A 69 -2.09 -0.42 -11.86
C ARG A 69 -1.21 -1.12 -12.89
N GLY A 70 -1.45 -2.39 -13.21
CA GLY A 70 -0.75 -3.03 -14.33
C GLY A 70 0.71 -3.40 -14.06
N ILE A 71 1.13 -3.54 -12.80
CA ILE A 71 2.53 -3.78 -12.47
C ILE A 71 2.85 -5.26 -12.68
N ALA A 72 3.62 -5.55 -13.73
CA ALA A 72 4.01 -6.92 -14.06
C ALA A 72 5.01 -7.50 -13.04
N GLY A 73 4.50 -8.33 -12.13
CA GLY A 73 5.29 -9.12 -11.20
C GLY A 73 5.69 -8.41 -9.90
N ARG A 74 5.86 -9.21 -8.85
CA ARG A 74 6.07 -8.74 -7.47
C ARG A 74 7.36 -7.93 -7.29
N VAL A 75 8.43 -8.28 -8.00
CA VAL A 75 9.73 -7.58 -7.89
C VAL A 75 9.60 -6.13 -8.35
N LYS A 76 8.96 -5.89 -9.50
CA LYS A 76 8.73 -4.54 -10.00
C LYS A 76 7.80 -3.76 -9.06
N ALA A 77 6.76 -4.41 -8.53
CA ALA A 77 5.85 -3.81 -7.57
C ALA A 77 6.58 -3.36 -6.29
N LYS A 78 7.43 -4.22 -5.72
CA LYS A 78 8.24 -3.87 -4.53
C LYS A 78 9.20 -2.72 -4.82
N LYS A 79 9.85 -2.73 -5.98
CA LYS A 79 10.75 -1.62 -6.38
C LYS A 79 9.98 -0.30 -6.45
N LEU A 80 8.82 -0.29 -7.08
CA LEU A 80 7.95 0.89 -7.13
C LEU A 80 7.49 1.32 -5.72
N GLU A 81 7.10 0.39 -4.86
CA GLU A 81 6.75 0.68 -3.46
C GLU A 81 7.90 1.42 -2.74
N SER A 82 9.13 0.90 -2.84
CA SER A 82 10.31 1.54 -2.27
C SER A 82 10.58 2.93 -2.88
N GLU A 83 10.49 3.07 -4.20
CA GLU A 83 10.68 4.37 -4.88
C GLU A 83 9.67 5.42 -4.39
N TYR A 84 8.41 5.05 -4.15
CA TYR A 84 7.40 5.97 -3.63
C TYR A 84 7.65 6.35 -2.16
N ILE A 85 8.14 5.40 -1.35
CA ILE A 85 8.55 5.67 0.03
C ILE A 85 9.74 6.64 0.05
N ASP A 86 10.74 6.41 -0.79
CA ASP A 86 11.94 7.26 -0.89
C ASP A 86 11.59 8.66 -1.39
N GLN A 87 10.72 8.78 -2.39
CA GLN A 87 10.22 10.07 -2.87
C GLN A 87 9.43 10.82 -1.80
N HIS A 88 8.61 10.12 -1.02
CA HIS A 88 7.90 10.71 0.09
C HIS A 88 8.87 11.22 1.16
N LYS A 89 9.87 10.41 1.54
CA LYS A 89 10.93 10.83 2.48
C LYS A 89 11.70 12.04 1.97
N ALA A 90 12.07 12.07 0.69
CA ALA A 90 12.76 13.21 0.09
C ALA A 90 11.90 14.49 0.09
N ARG A 91 10.57 14.35 -0.04
CA ARG A 91 9.64 15.49 -0.12
C ARG A 91 9.20 16.02 1.24
N PHE A 92 8.91 15.14 2.20
CA PHE A 92 8.32 15.49 3.50
C PHE A 92 9.31 15.38 4.67
N GLY A 93 10.48 14.76 4.44
CA GLY A 93 11.55 14.64 5.44
C GLY A 93 11.42 13.42 6.37
N HIS A 94 10.40 12.59 6.21
CA HIS A 94 10.18 11.39 7.02
C HIS A 94 9.61 10.22 6.19
N VAL A 95 9.72 9.00 6.71
CA VAL A 95 9.08 7.82 6.11
C VAL A 95 7.59 7.84 6.47
N PRO A 96 6.67 7.34 5.60
CA PRO A 96 5.27 7.16 5.98
C PRO A 96 5.17 6.27 7.22
N PRO A 97 4.40 6.64 8.26
CA PRO A 97 4.39 5.91 9.54
C PRO A 97 4.08 4.41 9.46
N GLY A 98 3.23 4.00 8.50
CA GLY A 98 2.89 2.60 8.26
C GLY A 98 3.91 1.84 7.40
N ASN A 99 4.95 2.52 6.90
CA ASN A 99 6.13 1.92 6.24
C ASN A 99 7.40 2.07 7.06
N ASP A 100 7.39 2.92 8.08
CA ASP A 100 8.48 3.03 9.03
C ASP A 100 8.59 1.69 9.76
N ALA A 101 9.73 1.03 9.61
CA ALA A 101 10.05 -0.08 10.49
C ALA A 101 10.27 0.58 11.84
N PHE A 102 9.28 0.52 12.74
CA PHE A 102 9.59 0.67 14.16
C PHE A 102 10.71 -0.33 14.41
N GLU A 103 11.93 0.18 14.63
CA GLU A 103 13.02 -0.65 15.12
C GLU A 103 12.57 -1.15 16.49
N GLU A 104 12.08 -2.39 16.53
CA GLU A 104 12.06 -3.23 17.74
C GLU A 104 13.47 -3.73 18.03
#